data_AF-A0A968IA13-F1
#
_entry.id   AF-A0A968IA13-F1
#
_cell.length_a   1.000
_cell.length_b   1.000
_cell.length_c   1.000
_cell.angle_alpha   90.00
_cell.angle_beta   90.00
_cell.angle_gamma   90.00
#
_symmetry.space_group_name_H-M   'P 1'
#
loop_
_entity.id
_entity.type
_entity.pdbx_description
1 polymer ?
#
loop_
_entity_poly.entity_id
_entity_poly.type
_entity_poly.pdbx_seq_one_letter_code
_entity_poly.pdbx_strand_id
1 'polypeptide(L)'
;MTNPPFGGKENEAAQTDFVFKTSATQVLFLQHIIDSLAPGGRCAVVLDEGVSFRLETAFVQTKRKILNECRVDAILSLPPGTFVNAGAGVKTNVFFFTKLKPGTKPPETIWYYDLSDVKVGKRTPLTMDRFEEFLTLKDTRVDSERSWTVDIAARRRTAKPSSIRCVLKPTALTPVQKLPVMR
;
A
#
# COMPACT_ATOMS: atom_id res chain seq x y z
N MET A 1 9.96 7.69 -7.84
CA MET A 1 10.05 7.18 -6.46
C MET A 1 9.85 8.36 -5.53
N THR A 2 9.07 8.23 -4.46
CA THR A 2 8.84 9.34 -3.53
C THR A 2 8.52 8.86 -2.12
N ASN A 3 8.86 9.69 -1.13
CA ASN A 3 8.50 9.54 0.26
C ASN A 3 7.78 10.81 0.72
N PRO A 4 6.47 10.94 0.47
CA PRO A 4 5.68 12.11 0.85
C PRO A 4 5.65 12.29 2.38
N PRO A 5 5.34 13.50 2.88
CA PRO A 5 5.20 13.75 4.31
C PRO A 5 4.21 12.81 5.00
N PHE A 6 4.58 12.30 6.19
CA PHE A 6 3.77 11.38 6.97
C PHE A 6 2.88 12.10 7.96
N GLY A 7 1.58 12.16 7.67
CA GLY A 7 0.65 12.89 8.52
C GLY A 7 0.88 14.40 8.43
N GLY A 8 -0.21 15.12 8.25
CA GLY A 8 -0.16 16.55 7.99
C GLY A 8 -1.55 17.04 7.66
N LYS A 9 -1.74 18.35 7.81
CA LYS A 9 -2.97 19.02 7.42
C LYS A 9 -2.61 20.14 6.45
N GLU A 10 -3.04 20.00 5.22
CA GLU A 10 -2.99 21.06 4.23
C GLU A 10 -4.15 22.03 4.41
N ASN A 11 -3.92 23.28 4.03
CA ASN A 11 -4.95 24.32 4.01
C ASN A 11 -5.95 24.09 2.87
N GLU A 12 -7.05 24.85 2.86
CA GLU A 12 -8.10 24.68 1.83
C GLU A 12 -7.61 25.08 0.44
N ALA A 13 -6.71 26.06 0.33
CA ALA A 13 -6.15 26.50 -0.94
C ALA A 13 -5.44 25.36 -1.68
N ALA A 14 -4.66 24.55 -0.96
CA ALA A 14 -3.96 23.38 -1.50
C ALA A 14 -4.90 22.25 -1.93
N GLN A 15 -6.17 22.26 -1.52
CA GLN A 15 -7.15 21.23 -1.86
C GLN A 15 -7.92 21.53 -3.16
N THR A 16 -7.75 22.72 -3.72
CA THR A 16 -8.59 23.23 -4.82
C THR A 16 -8.53 22.35 -6.07
N ASP A 17 -7.34 21.84 -6.40
CA ASP A 17 -7.10 21.06 -7.61
C ASP A 17 -7.31 19.55 -7.44
N PHE A 18 -7.75 19.10 -6.25
CA PHE A 18 -7.93 17.69 -5.95
C PHE A 18 -9.39 17.25 -6.06
N VAL A 19 -9.60 16.15 -6.78
CA VAL A 19 -10.92 15.52 -6.93
C VAL A 19 -11.49 15.10 -5.58
N PHE A 20 -10.66 14.54 -4.70
CA PHE A 20 -11.04 14.17 -3.35
C PHE A 20 -10.42 15.13 -2.35
N LYS A 21 -11.17 16.18 -2.01
CA LYS A 21 -10.76 17.20 -1.03
C LYS A 21 -10.59 16.59 0.35
N THR A 22 -9.45 16.86 0.96
CA THR A 22 -9.11 16.45 2.32
C THR A 22 -7.93 17.28 2.80
N SER A 23 -7.87 17.56 4.11
CA SER A 23 -6.66 18.14 4.68
C SER A 23 -5.52 17.13 4.80
N ALA A 24 -5.78 15.82 4.68
CA ALA A 24 -4.74 14.80 4.84
C ALA A 24 -3.70 14.84 3.71
N THR A 25 -2.52 15.40 4.00
CA THR A 25 -1.41 15.59 3.06
C THR A 25 -1.09 14.32 2.28
N GLN A 26 -1.00 13.16 2.94
CA GLN A 26 -0.67 11.88 2.29
C GLN A 26 -1.68 11.46 1.20
N VAL A 27 -2.97 11.81 1.37
CA VAL A 27 -4.02 11.45 0.42
C VAL A 27 -3.99 12.37 -0.79
N LEU A 28 -3.69 13.65 -0.57
CA LEU A 28 -3.46 14.62 -1.65
C LEU A 28 -2.25 14.20 -2.49
N PHE A 29 -1.12 13.88 -1.85
CA PHE A 29 0.08 13.41 -2.56
C PHE A 29 -0.19 12.14 -3.37
N LEU A 30 -0.91 11.17 -2.81
CA LEU A 30 -1.24 9.95 -3.56
C LEU A 30 -2.09 10.23 -4.79
N GLN A 31 -3.10 11.11 -4.70
CA GLN A 31 -3.88 11.56 -5.85
C GLN A 31 -2.95 12.20 -6.91
N HIS A 32 -2.12 13.15 -6.49
CA HIS A 32 -1.19 13.85 -7.37
C HIS A 32 -0.23 12.90 -8.10
N ILE A 33 0.32 11.91 -7.40
CA ILE A 33 1.22 10.91 -7.97
C ILE A 33 0.50 10.09 -9.05
N ILE A 34 -0.71 9.61 -8.75
CA ILE A 34 -1.49 8.81 -9.71
C ILE A 34 -1.77 9.63 -10.97
N ASP A 35 -2.17 10.89 -10.82
CA ASP A 35 -2.50 11.76 -11.95
C ASP A 35 -1.26 12.13 -12.78
N SER A 36 -0.12 12.36 -12.13
CA SER A 36 1.15 12.74 -12.78
C SER A 36 1.85 11.59 -13.53
N LEU A 37 1.51 10.33 -13.23
CA LEU A 37 2.08 9.20 -13.95
C LEU A 37 1.57 9.15 -15.39
N ALA A 38 2.48 8.94 -16.33
CA ALA A 38 2.14 8.57 -17.70
C ALA A 38 1.53 7.16 -17.75
N PRO A 39 0.72 6.83 -18.77
CA PRO A 39 0.24 5.46 -18.99
C PRO A 39 1.40 4.45 -19.06
N GLY A 40 1.36 3.40 -18.24
CA GLY A 40 2.46 2.44 -18.09
C GLY A 40 3.61 2.90 -17.18
N GLY A 41 3.54 4.12 -16.65
CA GLY A 41 4.50 4.64 -15.68
C GLY A 41 4.45 3.88 -14.36
N ARG A 42 5.63 3.67 -13.75
CA ARG A 42 5.80 2.91 -12.51
C ARG A 42 6.14 3.83 -11.35
N CYS A 43 5.60 3.54 -10.17
CA CYS A 43 5.91 4.28 -8.95
C CYS A 43 6.15 3.32 -7.78
N ALA A 44 7.10 3.72 -6.95
CA ALA A 44 7.27 3.23 -5.59
C ALA A 44 7.07 4.43 -4.65
N VAL A 45 6.12 4.32 -3.73
CA VAL A 45 5.77 5.37 -2.77
C VAL A 45 5.69 4.81 -1.36
N VAL A 46 6.29 5.51 -0.40
CA VAL A 46 6.12 5.21 1.02
C VAL A 46 4.90 5.96 1.54
N LEU A 47 3.97 5.25 2.18
CA LEU A 47 2.74 5.82 2.74
C LEU A 47 2.55 5.35 4.17
N ASP A 48 1.90 6.16 5.01
CA ASP A 48 1.47 5.69 6.32
C ASP A 48 0.41 4.58 6.19
N GLU A 49 0.40 3.67 7.17
CA GLU A 49 -0.56 2.56 7.18
C GLU A 49 -2.03 3.04 7.20
N GLY A 50 -2.26 4.28 7.66
CA GLY A 50 -3.57 4.94 7.67
C GLY A 50 -4.22 5.02 6.30
N VAL A 51 -3.43 5.11 5.22
CA VAL A 51 -3.96 5.06 3.85
C VAL A 51 -4.73 3.76 3.60
N SER A 52 -4.25 2.64 4.13
CA SER A 52 -4.91 1.33 3.96
C SER A 52 -6.17 1.19 4.82
N PHE A 53 -6.18 1.69 6.07
CA PHE A 53 -7.25 1.38 7.03
C PHE A 53 -8.29 2.48 7.27
N ARG A 54 -7.98 3.75 7.04
CA ARG A 54 -8.93 4.85 7.33
C ARG A 54 -10.17 4.74 6.45
N LEU A 55 -11.31 5.12 7.03
CA LEU A 55 -12.64 4.97 6.43
C LEU A 55 -13.26 6.31 6.01
N GLU A 56 -12.56 7.41 6.24
CA GLU A 56 -12.90 8.74 5.77
C GLU A 56 -13.08 8.73 4.23
N THR A 57 -14.03 9.52 3.73
CA THR A 57 -14.47 9.47 2.32
C THR A 57 -13.30 9.62 1.34
N ALA A 58 -12.43 10.61 1.53
CA ALA A 58 -11.28 10.86 0.65
C ALA A 58 -10.28 9.69 0.64
N PHE A 59 -10.04 9.04 1.78
CA PHE A 59 -9.20 7.85 1.86
C PHE A 59 -9.83 6.68 1.09
N VAL A 60 -11.13 6.44 1.26
CA VAL A 60 -11.85 5.37 0.54
C VAL A 60 -11.87 5.62 -0.97
N GLN A 61 -12.12 6.85 -1.38
CA GLN A 61 -12.13 7.24 -2.80
C GLN A 61 -10.74 7.12 -3.42
N THR A 62 -9.69 7.56 -2.74
CA THR A 62 -8.30 7.43 -3.23
C THR A 62 -7.86 5.97 -3.32
N LYS A 63 -8.25 5.12 -2.35
CA LYS A 63 -8.06 3.66 -2.44
C LYS A 63 -8.77 3.03 -3.64
N ARG A 64 -9.96 3.52 -3.98
CA ARG A 64 -10.67 3.06 -5.19
C ARG A 64 -9.95 3.54 -6.46
N LYS A 65 -9.49 4.80 -6.47
CA LYS A 65 -8.74 5.38 -7.59
C LYS A 65 -7.49 4.55 -7.91
N ILE A 66 -6.62 4.28 -6.93
CA ILE A 66 -5.43 3.46 -7.16
C ILE A 66 -5.78 2.06 -7.66
N LEU A 67 -6.80 1.41 -7.10
CA LEU A 67 -7.20 0.06 -7.52
C LEU A 67 -7.91 0.01 -8.89
N ASN A 68 -8.37 1.14 -9.42
CA ASN A 68 -9.06 1.21 -10.70
C ASN A 68 -8.15 1.72 -11.82
N GLU A 69 -7.24 2.64 -11.51
CA GLU A 69 -6.36 3.29 -12.49
C GLU A 69 -4.95 2.70 -12.50
N CYS A 70 -4.57 1.95 -11.46
CA CYS A 70 -3.24 1.36 -11.35
C CYS A 70 -3.31 -0.15 -11.12
N ARG A 71 -2.32 -0.85 -11.67
CA ARG A 71 -1.91 -2.16 -11.19
C ARG A 71 -1.06 -1.97 -9.94
N VAL A 72 -1.54 -2.39 -8.78
CA VAL A 72 -0.71 -2.49 -7.58
C VAL A 72 0.02 -3.82 -7.63
N ASP A 73 1.32 -3.76 -7.85
CA ASP A 73 2.19 -4.93 -8.01
C ASP A 73 2.50 -5.58 -6.66
N ALA A 74 2.85 -4.77 -5.66
CA ALA A 74 3.20 -5.23 -4.33
C ALA A 74 2.95 -4.16 -3.25
N ILE A 75 2.68 -4.62 -2.03
CA ILE A 75 2.66 -3.79 -0.82
C ILE A 75 3.62 -4.40 0.21
N LEU A 76 4.66 -3.65 0.56
CA LEU A 76 5.64 -4.03 1.56
C LEU A 76 5.34 -3.33 2.88
N SER A 77 4.95 -4.08 3.89
CA SER A 77 4.70 -3.59 5.25
C SER A 77 6.02 -3.43 5.99
N LEU A 78 6.38 -2.19 6.35
CA LEU A 78 7.64 -1.89 7.00
C LEU A 78 7.54 -2.05 8.53
N PRO A 79 8.67 -2.33 9.20
CA PRO A 79 8.75 -2.36 10.65
C PRO A 79 8.28 -1.05 11.29
N PRO A 80 7.55 -1.10 12.42
CA PRO A 80 7.38 0.07 13.27
C PRO A 80 8.73 0.68 13.66
N GLY A 81 8.84 2.01 13.65
CA GLY A 81 10.09 2.69 13.98
C GLY A 81 11.09 2.80 12.83
N THR A 82 10.77 2.33 11.62
CA THR A 82 11.63 2.52 10.42
C THR A 82 12.05 3.98 10.22
N PHE A 83 11.14 4.93 10.49
CA PHE A 83 11.41 6.37 10.37
C PHE A 83 11.63 7.09 11.71
N VAL A 84 11.92 6.36 12.79
CA VAL A 84 12.07 6.95 14.13
C VAL A 84 13.21 7.98 14.21
N ASN A 85 14.28 7.77 13.44
CA ASN A 85 15.40 8.70 13.35
C ASN A 85 15.07 9.98 12.55
N ALA A 86 14.05 9.91 11.70
CA ALA A 86 13.50 11.06 10.98
C ALA A 86 12.36 11.76 11.75
N GLY A 87 12.12 11.38 13.01
CA GLY A 87 11.07 11.97 13.85
C GLY A 87 9.67 11.41 13.60
N ALA A 88 9.52 10.36 12.79
CA ALA A 88 8.23 9.75 12.50
C ALA A 88 8.08 8.38 13.20
N GLY A 89 7.09 8.27 14.08
CA GLY A 89 6.74 7.03 14.79
C GLY A 89 5.66 6.20 14.10
N VAL A 90 5.13 6.64 12.96
CA VAL A 90 4.03 5.96 12.28
C VAL A 90 4.51 4.68 11.58
N LYS A 91 3.68 3.64 11.59
CA LYS A 91 3.89 2.46 10.73
C LYS A 91 3.63 2.84 9.28
N THR A 92 4.50 2.38 8.39
CA THR A 92 4.49 2.75 6.97
C THR A 92 4.51 1.51 6.09
N ASN A 93 4.05 1.68 4.85
CA ASN A 93 4.08 0.66 3.82
C ASN A 93 4.69 1.25 2.55
N VAL A 94 5.38 0.43 1.76
CA VAL A 94 5.81 0.79 0.40
C VAL A 94 4.84 0.20 -0.61
N PHE A 95 4.24 1.06 -1.42
CA PHE A 95 3.37 0.66 -2.51
C PHE A 95 4.14 0.67 -3.81
N PHE A 96 4.13 -0.46 -4.50
CA PHE A 96 4.67 -0.60 -5.86
C PHE A 96 3.49 -0.71 -6.82
N PHE A 97 3.37 0.25 -7.74
CA PHE A 97 2.27 0.23 -8.70
C PHE A 97 2.63 0.82 -10.05
N THR A 98 1.88 0.41 -11.06
CA THR A 98 2.02 0.83 -12.44
C THR A 98 0.69 1.44 -12.91
N LYS A 99 0.70 2.65 -13.46
CA LYS A 99 -0.52 3.24 -14.05
C LYS A 99 -0.94 2.45 -15.27
N LEU A 100 -2.22 2.09 -15.33
CA LEU A 100 -2.74 1.29 -16.43
C LEU A 100 -2.72 2.09 -17.72
N LYS A 101 -2.55 1.38 -18.83
CA LYS A 101 -2.81 1.95 -20.15
C LYS A 101 -4.32 2.00 -20.39
N PRO A 102 -4.83 2.98 -21.14
CA PRO A 102 -6.25 3.02 -21.53
C PRO A 102 -6.71 1.66 -22.09
N GLY A 103 -7.90 1.20 -21.67
CA GLY A 103 -8.46 -0.09 -22.09
C GLY A 103 -7.86 -1.33 -21.38
N THR A 104 -6.89 -1.16 -20.48
CA THR A 104 -6.33 -2.28 -19.70
C THR A 104 -7.15 -2.50 -18.44
N LYS A 105 -7.50 -3.76 -18.13
CA LYS A 105 -8.16 -4.09 -16.86
C LYS A 105 -7.16 -4.02 -15.70
N PRO A 106 -7.56 -3.52 -14.53
CA PRO A 106 -6.75 -3.64 -13.33
C PRO A 106 -6.55 -5.12 -13.01
N PRO A 107 -5.37 -5.51 -12.51
CA PRO A 107 -5.12 -6.88 -12.08
C PRO A 107 -5.96 -7.21 -10.87
N GLU A 108 -6.26 -8.50 -10.77
CA GLU A 108 -7.16 -9.03 -9.76
C GLU A 108 -6.43 -9.39 -8.46
N THR A 109 -5.09 -9.32 -8.43
CA THR A 109 -4.28 -9.71 -7.28
C THR A 109 -3.26 -8.65 -6.87
N ILE A 110 -2.94 -8.62 -5.57
CA ILE A 110 -1.85 -7.83 -4.98
C ILE A 110 -1.00 -8.76 -4.13
N TRP A 111 0.32 -8.69 -4.30
CA TRP A 111 1.26 -9.41 -3.46
C TRP A 111 1.65 -8.58 -2.24
N TYR A 112 1.55 -9.16 -1.05
CA TYR A 112 1.95 -8.52 0.19
C TYR A 112 3.24 -9.16 0.70
N TYR A 113 4.09 -8.35 1.32
CA TYR A 113 5.26 -8.81 2.05
C TYR A 113 5.33 -8.09 3.40
N ASP A 114 5.53 -8.82 4.49
CA ASP A 114 5.51 -8.28 5.84
C ASP A 114 6.86 -8.37 6.56
N LEU A 115 7.37 -7.19 6.93
CA LEU A 115 8.53 -7.01 7.81
C LEU A 115 8.12 -6.42 9.17
N SER A 116 6.82 -6.33 9.49
CA SER A 116 6.35 -5.61 10.67
C SER A 116 6.75 -6.22 12.02
N ASP A 117 7.19 -7.48 12.03
CA ASP A 117 7.72 -8.20 13.19
C ASP A 117 9.19 -7.87 13.51
N VAL A 118 9.93 -7.27 12.56
CA VAL A 118 11.32 -6.88 12.78
C VAL A 118 11.39 -5.72 13.78
N LYS A 119 12.26 -5.84 14.78
CA LYS A 119 12.46 -4.76 15.77
C LYS A 119 13.43 -3.72 15.22
N VAL A 120 12.92 -2.52 14.97
CA VAL A 120 13.70 -1.36 14.53
C VAL A 120 13.65 -0.25 15.58
N GLY A 121 14.78 0.40 15.82
CA GLY A 121 14.90 1.49 16.77
C GLY A 121 16.12 2.37 16.50
N LYS A 122 16.31 3.42 17.30
CA LYS A 122 17.40 4.40 17.10
C LYS A 122 18.80 3.76 17.06
N ARG A 123 19.02 2.71 17.87
CA ARG A 123 20.29 1.96 17.96
C ARG A 123 20.30 0.68 17.12
N THR A 124 19.18 0.32 16.52
CA THR A 124 19.01 -0.91 15.75
C THR A 124 18.32 -0.54 14.44
N PRO A 125 19.08 0.04 13.48
CA PRO A 125 18.52 0.48 12.21
C PRO A 125 18.06 -0.71 11.37
N LEU A 126 17.12 -0.46 10.46
CA LEU A 126 16.71 -1.43 9.45
C LEU A 126 17.81 -1.54 8.39
N THR A 127 18.36 -2.73 8.22
CA THR A 127 19.50 -3.03 7.34
C THR A 127 19.07 -3.85 6.12
N MET A 128 19.90 -3.86 5.07
CA MET A 128 19.52 -4.44 3.77
C MET A 128 19.36 -5.97 3.77
N ASP A 129 20.03 -6.67 4.67
CA ASP A 129 19.87 -8.12 4.90
C ASP A 129 18.39 -8.50 5.15
N ARG A 130 17.61 -7.60 5.74
CA ARG A 130 16.18 -7.83 6.01
C ARG A 130 15.31 -7.83 4.75
N PHE A 131 15.85 -7.39 3.62
CA PHE A 131 15.14 -7.36 2.34
C PHE A 131 15.62 -8.43 1.35
N GLU A 132 16.62 -9.27 1.69
CA GLU A 132 17.17 -10.26 0.75
C GLU A 132 16.12 -11.24 0.21
N GLU A 133 15.28 -11.78 1.10
CA GLU A 133 14.18 -12.65 0.72
C GLU A 133 13.15 -11.91 -0.14
N PHE A 134 12.75 -10.68 0.25
CA PHE A 134 11.86 -9.85 -0.57
C PHE A 134 12.44 -9.63 -1.98
N LEU A 135 13.72 -9.30 -2.09
CA LEU A 135 14.39 -9.05 -3.37
C LEU A 135 14.49 -10.30 -4.24
N THR A 136 14.61 -11.47 -3.63
CA THR A 136 14.59 -12.77 -4.31
C THR A 136 13.18 -13.12 -4.80
N LEU A 137 12.15 -12.87 -3.99
CA LEU A 137 10.78 -13.24 -4.29
C LEU A 137 10.03 -12.20 -5.14
N LYS A 138 10.47 -10.94 -5.23
CA LYS A 138 9.70 -9.86 -5.90
C LYS A 138 9.34 -10.14 -7.36
N ASP A 139 10.16 -10.94 -8.05
CA ASP A 139 10.00 -11.23 -9.49
C ASP A 139 9.03 -12.38 -9.72
N THR A 140 9.06 -13.42 -8.87
CA THR A 140 8.14 -14.57 -8.93
C THR A 140 6.85 -14.33 -8.16
N ARG A 141 6.88 -13.45 -7.15
CA ARG A 141 5.79 -13.10 -6.22
C ARG A 141 5.15 -14.33 -5.58
N VAL A 142 6.00 -15.32 -5.25
CA VAL A 142 5.56 -16.55 -4.59
C VAL A 142 5.21 -16.26 -3.13
N ASP A 143 4.23 -16.97 -2.63
CA ASP A 143 3.77 -16.90 -1.24
C ASP A 143 4.77 -17.63 -0.32
N SER A 144 5.00 -17.09 0.88
CA SER A 144 5.95 -17.58 1.87
C SER A 144 5.38 -17.35 3.29
N GLU A 145 6.21 -17.53 4.32
CA GLU A 145 5.80 -17.16 5.68
C GLU A 145 5.53 -15.65 5.82
N ARG A 146 6.29 -14.83 5.08
CA ARG A 146 6.25 -13.36 5.10
C ARG A 146 5.48 -12.76 3.93
N SER A 147 5.17 -13.53 2.90
CA SER A 147 4.50 -13.04 1.70
C SER A 147 3.24 -13.83 1.34
N TRP A 148 2.24 -13.14 0.83
CA TRP A 148 1.02 -13.79 0.36
C TRP A 148 0.31 -12.96 -0.71
N THR A 149 -0.44 -13.65 -1.56
CA THR A 149 -1.21 -13.03 -2.62
C THR A 149 -2.66 -12.84 -2.20
N VAL A 150 -3.18 -11.64 -2.42
CA VAL A 150 -4.57 -11.30 -2.13
C VAL A 150 -5.33 -11.06 -3.42
N ASP A 151 -6.40 -11.84 -3.64
CA ASP A 151 -7.38 -11.58 -4.70
C ASP A 151 -8.32 -10.44 -4.32
N ILE A 152 -8.10 -9.28 -4.96
CA ILE A 152 -8.87 -8.06 -4.82
C ILE A 152 -10.23 -8.18 -5.52
N ALA A 153 -10.32 -8.91 -6.63
CA ALA A 153 -11.58 -9.11 -7.34
C ALA A 153 -12.54 -9.99 -6.52
N ALA A 154 -12.04 -11.06 -5.91
CA ALA A 154 -12.79 -11.88 -4.96
C ALA A 154 -13.24 -11.05 -3.75
N ARG A 155 -12.34 -10.25 -3.15
CA ARG A 155 -12.70 -9.37 -2.02
C ARG A 155 -13.77 -8.34 -2.37
N ARG A 156 -13.74 -7.78 -3.59
CA ARG A 156 -14.79 -6.87 -4.07
C ARG A 156 -16.15 -7.56 -4.18
N ARG A 157 -16.18 -8.83 -4.59
CA ARG A 157 -17.40 -9.64 -4.73
C ARG A 157 -17.99 -10.08 -3.40
N THR A 158 -17.15 -10.41 -2.42
CA THR A 158 -17.58 -10.99 -1.12
C THR A 158 -17.69 -9.99 0.01
N ALA A 159 -17.17 -8.76 -0.16
CA ALA A 159 -17.22 -7.76 0.89
C ALA A 159 -18.65 -7.26 1.12
N LYS A 160 -19.09 -7.33 2.39
CA LYS A 160 -20.23 -6.54 2.88
C LYS A 160 -20.00 -5.04 2.57
N PRO A 161 -21.04 -4.21 2.39
CA PRO A 161 -20.90 -2.79 2.04
C PRO A 161 -19.98 -1.98 2.97
N SER A 162 -19.86 -2.39 4.23
CA SER A 162 -18.94 -1.82 5.22
C SER A 162 -17.46 -2.23 5.01
N SER A 163 -17.19 -3.44 4.51
CA SER A 163 -15.85 -4.01 4.31
C SER A 163 -15.21 -3.64 2.97
N ILE A 164 -15.99 -3.19 1.98
CA ILE A 164 -15.50 -2.62 0.70
C ILE A 164 -14.55 -1.43 0.93
N ARG A 165 -14.61 -0.80 2.11
CA ARG A 165 -13.76 0.35 2.46
C ARG A 165 -12.34 -0.06 2.87
N CYS A 166 -12.06 -1.37 2.97
CA CYS A 166 -10.89 -1.94 3.62
C CYS A 166 -10.08 -2.90 2.73
N VAL A 167 -10.23 -2.81 1.41
CA VAL A 167 -9.75 -3.84 0.46
C VAL A 167 -8.23 -4.01 0.46
N LEU A 168 -7.50 -2.93 0.74
CA LEU A 168 -6.03 -2.89 0.81
C LEU A 168 -5.46 -3.35 2.17
N LYS A 169 -6.30 -3.79 3.12
CA LYS A 169 -5.75 -4.36 4.35
C LYS A 169 -5.08 -5.69 4.04
N PRO A 170 -3.85 -5.90 4.51
CA PRO A 170 -3.35 -7.24 4.74
C PRO A 170 -4.27 -7.86 5.81
N THR A 171 -5.20 -8.72 5.39
CA THR A 171 -5.82 -9.62 6.37
C THR A 171 -4.74 -10.63 6.63
N ALA A 172 -4.11 -10.57 7.81
CA ALA A 172 -3.33 -11.71 8.28
C ALA A 172 -4.29 -12.90 8.21
N LEU A 173 -4.04 -13.82 7.29
CA LEU A 173 -4.63 -15.13 7.39
C LEU A 173 -4.23 -15.62 8.79
N THR A 174 -5.22 -15.95 9.62
CA THR A 174 -4.94 -16.68 10.84
C THR A 174 -4.12 -17.92 10.46
N PRO A 175 -3.25 -18.44 11.35
CA PRO A 175 -2.45 -19.64 11.04
C PRO A 175 -3.30 -20.81 10.52
N VAL A 176 -4.59 -20.83 10.84
CA VAL A 176 -5.61 -21.82 10.44
C VAL A 176 -5.98 -21.77 8.94
N GLN A 177 -5.70 -20.68 8.22
CA GLN A 177 -5.95 -20.58 6.77
C GLN A 177 -4.68 -20.70 5.91
N LYS A 178 -3.52 -20.97 6.53
CA LYS A 178 -2.28 -21.31 5.84
C LYS A 178 -2.28 -22.83 5.58
N LEU A 179 -2.61 -23.23 4.35
CA LEU A 179 -2.75 -24.59 3.77
C LEU A 179 -4.18 -25.17 3.77
N PRO A 180 -4.61 -25.84 2.67
CA PRO A 180 -3.79 -26.51 1.66
C PRO A 180 -4.00 -26.01 0.21
N VAL A 181 -2.91 -25.90 -0.55
CA VAL A 181 -2.96 -26.28 -1.96
C VAL A 181 -1.79 -27.25 -2.18
N MET A 182 -2.13 -28.54 -2.18
CA MET A 182 -1.25 -29.63 -2.59
C MET A 182 -0.95 -29.51 -4.09
N ARG A 183 0.28 -29.84 -4.46
CA ARG A 183 0.53 -31.01 -5.31
C ARG A 183 1.66 -31.83 -4.69
#